data_AF-A0A958PD90-F1
#
_entry.id   AF-A0A958PD90-F1
#
_cell.length_a   1.000
_cell.length_b   1.000
_cell.length_c   1.000
_cell.angle_alpha   90.00
_cell.angle_beta   90.00
_cell.angle_gamma   90.00
#
_symmetry.space_group_name_H-M   'P 1'
#
loop_
_entity.id
_entity.type
_entity.pdbx_description
1 polymer ?
#
loop_
_entity_poly.entity_id
_entity_poly.type
_entity_poly.pdbx_seq_one_letter_code
_entity_poly.pdbx_strand_id
1 'polypeptide(L)'
;MKKRIQVLLNDDSWPIVEEITKSANQGFENGNINYSDVINEMVLSSNVDIDKLQLKHTNLRKSLRLLASKKDLDVDLAIESLLALKKGVKAKSKKTKTQIEDEQCLSS
;
A
#
# COMPACT_ATOMS: atom_id res chain seq x y z
N MET A 1 -2.17 32.39 1.41
CA MET A 1 -0.76 32.11 1.07
C MET A 1 -0.71 30.89 0.16
N LYS A 2 0.04 30.94 -0.95
CA LYS A 2 0.27 29.76 -1.80
C LYS A 2 1.54 29.05 -1.33
N LYS A 3 1.45 27.77 -0.96
CA LYS A 3 2.61 26.91 -0.69
C LYS A 3 2.97 26.17 -1.98
N ARG A 4 4.26 26.01 -2.24
CA ARG A 4 4.78 25.23 -3.38
C ARG A 4 5.36 23.93 -2.86
N ILE A 5 5.00 22.83 -3.49
CA ILE A 5 5.52 21.50 -3.19
C ILE A 5 6.24 21.01 -4.45
N GLN A 6 7.45 20.47 -4.28
CA GLN A 6 8.13 19.77 -5.35
C GLN A 6 7.78 18.29 -5.25
N VAL A 7 7.22 17.73 -6.32
CA VAL A 7 6.81 16.33 -6.40
C VAL A 7 7.81 15.60 -7.29
N LEU A 8 8.37 14.50 -6.78
CA LEU A 8 9.16 13.57 -7.57
C LEU A 8 8.27 12.37 -7.89
N LEU A 9 8.02 12.15 -9.18
CA LEU A 9 7.28 11.00 -9.67
C LEU A 9 8.27 9.90 -10.01
N ASN A 10 7.95 8.65 -9.64
CA ASN A 10 8.72 7.49 -10.08
C ASN A 10 8.36 7.13 -11.54
N ASP A 11 9.15 6.24 -12.13
CA ASP A 11 9.02 5.84 -13.54
C ASP A 11 7.64 5.25 -13.87
N ASP A 12 6.97 4.63 -12.89
CA ASP A 12 5.62 4.09 -13.05
C ASP A 12 4.52 5.17 -12.98
N SER A 13 4.72 6.23 -12.21
CA SER A 13 3.69 7.27 -12.00
C SER A 13 3.69 8.34 -13.09
N TRP A 14 4.84 8.65 -13.68
CA TRP A 14 4.93 9.63 -14.78
C TRP A 14 4.04 9.31 -15.98
N PRO A 15 4.04 8.09 -16.56
CA PRO A 15 3.20 7.78 -17.72
C PRO A 15 1.71 7.93 -17.42
N ILE A 16 1.28 7.64 -16.19
CA ILE A 16 -0.11 7.81 -15.76
C ILE A 16 -0.52 9.29 -15.78
N VAL A 17 0.33 10.17 -15.25
CA VAL A 17 0.07 11.62 -15.28
C VAL A 17 0.06 12.13 -16.73
N GLU A 18 0.97 11.64 -17.57
CA GLU A 18 1.03 12.04 -18.98
C GLU A 18 -0.22 11.62 -19.75
N GLU A 19 -0.67 10.37 -19.58
CA GLU A 19 -1.86 9.84 -20.23
C GLU A 19 -3.11 10.62 -19.82
N ILE A 20 -3.31 10.83 -18.51
CA ILE A 20 -4.47 11.59 -18.00
C ILE A 20 -4.46 13.02 -18.52
N THR A 21 -3.30 13.67 -18.59
CA THR A 21 -3.18 15.03 -19.11
C THR A 21 -3.51 15.11 -20.60
N LYS A 22 -3.05 14.12 -21.39
CA LYS A 22 -3.41 14.02 -22.82
C LYS A 22 -4.91 13.80 -23.00
N SER A 23 -5.50 12.87 -22.25
CA SER A 23 -6.93 12.61 -22.30
C SER A 23 -7.77 13.81 -21.87
N ALA A 24 -7.35 14.54 -20.83
CA ALA A 24 -8.05 15.73 -20.35
C ALA A 24 -8.07 16.88 -21.36
N ASN A 25 -7.02 17.01 -22.18
CA ASN A 25 -6.96 18.02 -23.24
C ASN A 25 -7.59 17.55 -24.56
N GLN A 26 -7.93 16.27 -24.70
CA GLN A 26 -8.51 15.74 -25.93
C GLN A 26 -9.94 16.28 -26.11
N GLY A 27 -10.15 17.07 -27.17
CA GLY A 27 -11.43 17.72 -27.44
C GLY A 27 -11.72 18.93 -26.55
N PHE A 28 -10.74 19.41 -25.79
CA PHE A 28 -10.86 20.64 -25.02
C PHE A 28 -10.52 21.84 -25.90
N GLU A 29 -11.55 22.53 -26.41
CA GLU A 29 -11.38 23.56 -27.45
C GLU A 29 -10.95 24.93 -26.92
N ASN A 30 -11.25 25.25 -25.66
CA ASN A 30 -10.98 26.56 -25.07
C ASN A 30 -10.28 26.46 -23.71
N GLY A 31 -8.96 26.35 -23.76
CA GLY A 31 -8.08 26.31 -22.60
C GLY A 31 -6.97 25.29 -22.78
N ASN A 32 -6.17 25.10 -21.73
CA ASN A 32 -5.16 24.05 -21.69
C ASN A 32 -4.99 23.60 -20.25
N ILE A 33 -4.97 22.28 -20.03
CA ILE A 33 -4.78 21.66 -18.73
C ILE A 33 -3.31 21.23 -18.65
N ASN A 34 -2.57 21.79 -17.70
CA ASN A 34 -1.16 21.44 -17.51
C ASN A 34 -1.01 20.28 -16.53
N TYR A 35 0.18 19.67 -16.50
CA TYR A 35 0.52 18.63 -15.53
C TYR A 35 0.29 19.06 -14.07
N SER A 36 0.56 20.33 -13.74
CA SER A 36 0.33 20.86 -12.39
C SER A 36 -1.14 20.81 -12.00
N ASP A 37 -2.04 21.05 -12.95
CA ASP A 37 -3.49 21.07 -12.70
C ASP A 37 -3.97 19.64 -12.43
N VAL A 38 -3.52 18.68 -13.23
CA VAL A 38 -3.80 17.25 -13.03
C VAL A 38 -3.24 16.75 -11.70
N ILE A 39 -1.99 17.08 -11.36
CA ILE A 39 -1.37 16.65 -10.09
C ILE A 39 -2.10 17.27 -8.89
N ASN A 40 -2.50 18.54 -8.97
CA ASN A 40 -3.28 19.17 -7.91
C ASN A 40 -4.62 18.47 -7.71
N GLU A 41 -5.33 18.14 -8.80
CA GLU A 41 -6.59 17.40 -8.73
C GLU A 41 -6.40 15.98 -8.17
N MET A 42 -5.34 15.27 -8.56
CA MET A 42 -5.00 13.97 -7.98
C MET A 42 -4.77 14.06 -6.47
N VAL A 43 -4.05 15.08 -6.01
CA VAL A 43 -3.78 15.28 -4.57
C VAL A 43 -5.07 15.60 -3.82
N LEU A 44 -5.92 16.49 -4.37
CA LEU A 44 -7.20 16.87 -3.77
C LEU A 44 -8.20 15.71 -3.71
N SER A 45 -8.22 14.86 -4.75
CA SER A 45 -9.15 13.72 -4.85
C SER A 45 -8.63 12.44 -4.18
N SER A 46 -7.34 12.37 -3.84
CA SER A 46 -6.75 11.17 -3.25
C SER A 46 -7.27 10.91 -1.83
N ASN A 47 -7.93 9.76 -1.63
CA ASN A 47 -8.18 9.22 -0.30
C ASN A 47 -6.94 8.43 0.15
N VAL A 48 -6.09 9.09 0.95
CA VAL A 48 -4.88 8.46 1.47
C VAL A 48 -5.23 7.50 2.60
N ASP A 49 -4.94 6.21 2.39
CA ASP A 49 -4.99 5.19 3.44
C ASP A 49 -3.77 5.32 4.35
N ILE A 50 -3.97 6.01 5.49
CA ILE A 50 -2.92 6.33 6.45
C ILE A 50 -2.30 5.05 7.03
N ASP A 51 -3.11 4.03 7.34
CA ASP A 51 -2.63 2.80 7.96
C ASP A 51 -1.69 2.05 7.03
N LYS A 52 -2.06 1.92 5.74
CA LYS A 52 -1.16 1.32 4.74
C LYS A 52 0.12 2.13 4.56
N LEU A 53 0.03 3.46 4.57
CA LEU A 53 1.20 4.32 4.41
C LEU A 53 2.16 4.16 5.60
N GLN A 54 1.63 4.16 6.83
CA GLN A 54 2.42 3.94 8.03
C GLN A 54 3.06 2.55 8.02
N LEU A 55 2.33 1.50 7.63
CA LEU A 55 2.87 0.14 7.54
C LEU A 55 4.07 0.05 6.60
N LYS A 56 4.02 0.70 5.43
CA LYS A 56 5.13 0.72 4.47
C LYS A 56 6.41 1.34 5.03
N HIS A 57 6.29 2.34 5.90
CA HIS A 57 7.42 3.08 6.45
C HIS A 57 7.79 2.71 7.89
N THR A 58 7.05 1.79 8.52
CA THR A 58 7.31 1.37 9.89
C THR A 58 8.52 0.44 9.95
N ASN A 59 9.57 0.85 10.66
CA ASN A 59 10.71 -0.01 10.96
C ASN A 59 10.36 -0.96 12.12
N LEU A 60 9.95 -2.19 11.77
CA LEU A 60 9.51 -3.20 12.74
C LEU A 60 10.51 -3.44 13.87
N ARG A 61 11.82 -3.48 13.58
CA ARG A 61 12.84 -3.72 14.62
C ARG A 61 12.91 -2.57 15.63
N LYS A 62 12.86 -1.32 15.16
CA LYS A 62 12.83 -0.14 16.03
C LYS A 62 11.52 -0.09 16.84
N SER A 63 10.38 -0.36 16.19
CA SER A 63 9.07 -0.37 16.84
C SER A 63 8.97 -1.44 17.92
N LEU A 64 9.49 -2.65 17.67
CA LEU A 64 9.53 -3.74 18.66
C LEU A 64 10.45 -3.42 19.84
N ARG A 65 11.62 -2.81 19.58
CA ARG A 65 12.52 -2.37 20.65
C ARG A 65 11.87 -1.28 21.51
N LEU A 66 11.19 -0.33 20.89
CA LEU A 66 10.44 0.72 21.59
C LEU A 66 9.32 0.12 22.46
N LEU A 67 8.57 -0.84 21.93
CA LEU A 67 7.55 -1.57 22.68
C LEU A 67 8.17 -2.29 23.88
N ALA A 68 9.22 -3.09 23.68
CA ALA A 68 9.91 -3.81 24.74
C ALA A 68 10.51 -2.89 25.83
N SER A 69 10.75 -1.61 25.52
CA SER A 69 11.25 -0.61 26.48
C SER A 69 10.15 0.10 27.28
N LYS A 70 8.87 -0.10 26.96
CA LYS A 70 7.75 0.46 27.75
C LYS A 70 7.62 -0.33 29.06
N LYS A 71 7.59 0.38 30.19
CA LYS A 71 7.51 -0.21 31.54
C LYS A 71 6.23 -1.03 31.79
N ASP A 72 5.16 -0.74 31.07
CA ASP A 72 3.84 -1.36 31.26
C ASP A 72 3.47 -2.25 30.06
N LEU A 73 4.42 -3.06 29.59
CA LEU A 73 4.10 -4.04 28.56
C LEU A 73 3.50 -5.27 29.23
N ASP A 74 2.20 -5.50 29.01
CA ASP A 74 1.51 -6.71 29.42
C ASP A 74 2.03 -7.89 28.58
N VAL A 75 3.01 -8.60 29.15
CA VAL A 75 3.69 -9.73 28.51
C VAL A 75 2.73 -10.89 28.28
N ASP A 76 1.76 -11.10 29.16
CA ASP A 76 0.81 -12.19 29.07
C ASP A 76 -0.16 -11.99 27.89
N LEU A 77 -0.70 -10.77 27.75
CA LEU A 77 -1.52 -10.40 26.59
C LEU A 77 -0.73 -10.51 25.28
N ALA A 78 0.56 -10.14 25.29
CA ALA A 78 1.43 -10.27 24.13
C ALA A 78 1.68 -11.74 23.75
N ILE A 79 1.91 -12.62 24.73
CA ILE A 79 2.09 -14.06 24.53
C ILE A 79 0.81 -14.70 23.98
N GLU A 80 -0.35 -14.39 24.54
CA GLU A 80 -1.64 -14.89 24.05
C GLU A 80 -1.90 -14.46 22.61
N SER A 81 -1.65 -13.18 22.28
CA SER A 81 -1.81 -12.63 20.93
C SER A 81 -0.88 -13.32 19.92
N LEU A 82 0.38 -13.58 20.30
CA LEU A 82 1.36 -14.29 19.47
C LEU A 82 0.98 -15.77 19.28
N LEU A 83 0.48 -16.44 20.32
CA LEU A 83 0.01 -17.83 20.24
C LEU A 83 -1.24 -17.95 19.36
N ALA A 84 -2.18 -17.02 19.44
CA ALA A 84 -3.35 -16.95 18.57
C ALA A 84 -2.96 -16.75 17.10
N LEU A 85 -2.03 -15.83 16.82
CA LEU A 85 -1.49 -15.61 15.48
C LEU A 85 -0.75 -16.85 14.94
N LYS A 86 0.07 -17.52 15.77
CA LYS A 86 0.76 -18.77 15.40
C LYS A 86 -0.21 -19.89 15.03
N LYS A 87 -1.37 -19.97 15.69
CA LYS A 87 -2.44 -20.94 15.34
C LYS A 87 -3.13 -20.56 14.02
N GLY A 88 -3.40 -19.27 13.79
CA GLY A 88 -4.05 -18.77 12.57
C GLY A 88 -3.20 -18.87 11.29
N VAL A 89 -1.88 -18.64 11.38
CA VAL A 89 -0.95 -18.76 10.22
C VAL A 89 -0.85 -20.22 9.73
N LYS A 90 -0.94 -21.20 10.62
CA LYS A 90 -0.96 -22.64 10.27
C LYS A 90 -2.22 -23.06 9.50
N ALA A 91 -3.33 -22.32 9.63
CA ALA A 91 -4.56 -22.61 8.90
C ALA A 91 -4.51 -22.11 7.44
N LYS A 92 -3.84 -20.97 7.18
CA LYS A 92 -3.69 -20.43 5.81
C LYS A 92 -2.64 -21.19 4.98
N SER A 93 -1.60 -21.76 5.57
CA SER A 93 -0.59 -22.54 4.82
C SER A 93 -1.07 -23.93 4.38
N LYS A 94 -2.24 -24.39 4.84
CA LYS A 94 -2.82 -25.68 4.43
C LYS A 94 -3.68 -25.59 3.18
N LYS A 95 -4.17 -24.41 2.80
CA LYS A 95 -5.00 -24.24 1.58
C LYS A 95 -4.20 -24.17 0.27
N THR A 96 -2.89 -23.90 0.31
CA THR A 96 -2.07 -23.79 -0.91
C THR A 96 -1.41 -25.10 -1.33
N LYS A 97 -1.51 -26.19 -0.55
CA LYS A 97 -0.92 -27.50 -0.90
C LYS A 97 -1.89 -28.52 -1.50
N THR A 98 -3.20 -28.24 -1.52
CA THR A 98 -4.22 -29.22 -1.97
C THR A 98 -4.80 -28.88 -3.35
N GLN A 99 -4.19 -27.98 -4.12
CA GLN A 99 -4.66 -27.63 -5.47
C GLN A 99 -3.60 -27.88 -6.57
N ILE A 100 -2.49 -28.57 -6.27
CA ILE A 100 -1.46 -28.87 -7.28
C ILE A 100 -1.48 -30.36 -7.68
N GLU A 101 -2.15 -31.26 -6.95
CA GLU A 101 -2.12 -32.70 -7.25
C GLU A 101 -3.28 -33.23 -8.10
N ASP A 102 -4.35 -32.46 -8.34
CA ASP A 102 -5.52 -32.95 -9.10
C ASP A 102 -5.50 -32.64 -10.63
N GLU A 103 -4.52 -31.89 -11.14
CA GLU A 103 -4.40 -31.60 -12.60
C GLU A 103 -3.37 -32.49 -13.34
N GLN A 104 -2.68 -33.42 -12.67
CA GLN A 104 -1.66 -34.27 -13.31
C GLN A 104 -2.10 -35.70 -13.67
N CYS A 105 -3.39 -36.06 -13.47
CA CYS A 105 -3.89 -37.42 -13.80
C CYS A 105 -4.88 -37.50 -14.99
N LEU A 106 -4.97 -36.46 -15.84
CA LEU A 106 -5.82 -36.48 -17.05
C LEU A 106 -5.08 -36.18 -18.35
N SER A 107 -3.75 -36.31 -18.37
CA SER A 107 -2.97 -36.25 -19.61
C SER A 107 -1.79 -37.21 -19.57
N SER A 108 -2.06 -38.51 -19.67
CA SER A 108 -1.19 -39.54 -20.28
C SER A 108 -1.95 -40.85 -20.43
#